data_AF-A0A1G0K9J8-F1
#
_entry.id   AF-A0A1G0K9J8-F1
#
_cell.length_a   1.000
_cell.length_b   1.000
_cell.length_c   1.000
_cell.angle_alpha   90.00
_cell.angle_beta   90.00
_cell.angle_gamma   90.00
#
_symmetry.space_group_name_H-M   'P 1'
#
loop_
_entity.id
_entity.type
_entity.pdbx_description
1 polymer ?
#
loop_
_entity_poly.entity_id
_entity_poly.type
_entity_poly.pdbx_seq_one_letter_code
_entity_poly.pdbx_strand_id
1 'polypeptide(L)'
;MTTITEYMTGIHRRCDEILAELEVAVNDDDWDKATRLTANFLQAMEHHLTVEETILFPAFEQKTGMVGGPTMIMREEHKQMRDLFLQLQWALDGKSGGEFLDTTETLLVLMQQHNMKEEGILYPMSDEHLGPDAQQVLARMQKA
;
A
#
# COMPACT_ATOMS: atom_id res chain seq x y z
N MET A 1 -21.93 -0.38 -8.37
CA MET A 1 -21.45 0.02 -7.03
C MET A 1 -20.00 -0.38 -6.98
N THR A 2 -19.12 0.51 -6.51
CA THR A 2 -17.70 0.19 -6.38
C THR A 2 -17.52 -0.92 -5.33
N THR A 3 -16.70 -1.92 -5.62
CA THR A 3 -16.36 -2.99 -4.67
C THR A 3 -15.13 -2.63 -3.83
N ILE A 4 -14.83 -3.41 -2.80
CA ILE A 4 -13.59 -3.26 -2.04
C ILE A 4 -12.41 -3.50 -2.97
N THR A 5 -12.46 -4.56 -3.78
CA THR A 5 -11.43 -4.88 -4.77
C THR A 5 -11.18 -3.71 -5.72
N GLU A 6 -12.22 -3.15 -6.35
CA GLU A 6 -12.07 -2.04 -7.30
C GLU A 6 -11.46 -0.79 -6.66
N TYR A 7 -11.86 -0.48 -5.42
CA TYR A 7 -11.36 0.69 -4.69
C TYR A 7 -9.88 0.53 -4.32
N MET A 8 -9.52 -0.61 -3.73
CA MET A 8 -8.17 -0.84 -3.21
C MET A 8 -7.14 -1.04 -4.33
N THR A 9 -7.47 -1.81 -5.38
CA THR A 9 -6.63 -1.93 -6.59
C THR A 9 -6.40 -0.58 -7.28
N GLY A 10 -7.38 0.34 -7.19
CA GLY A 10 -7.21 1.71 -7.68
C GLY A 10 -6.11 2.48 -6.94
N ILE A 11 -5.97 2.25 -5.62
CA ILE A 11 -4.91 2.86 -4.80
C ILE A 11 -3.55 2.27 -5.17
N HIS A 12 -3.44 0.95 -5.32
CA HIS A 12 -2.20 0.29 -5.74
C HIS A 12 -1.68 0.85 -7.06
N ARG A 13 -2.54 0.94 -8.08
CA ARG A 13 -2.16 1.49 -9.38
C ARG A 13 -1.62 2.92 -9.28
N ARG A 14 -2.27 3.76 -8.47
CA ARG A 14 -1.81 5.15 -8.26
C ARG A 14 -0.46 5.19 -7.55
N CYS A 15 -0.19 4.26 -6.64
CA CYS A 15 1.11 4.18 -5.97
C CYS A 15 2.22 3.72 -6.93
N ASP A 16 1.93 2.75 -7.80
CA ASP A 16 2.86 2.31 -8.86
C ASP A 16 3.20 3.47 -9.83
N GLU A 17 2.21 4.27 -10.22
CA GLU A 17 2.41 5.46 -11.05
C GLU A 17 3.33 6.49 -10.37
N ILE A 18 3.13 6.75 -9.08
CA ILE A 18 3.98 7.68 -8.32
C ILE A 18 5.42 7.16 -8.23
N LEU A 19 5.62 5.87 -7.96
CA LEU A 19 6.97 5.28 -7.92
C LEU A 19 7.71 5.43 -9.25
N ALA A 20 7.04 5.18 -10.38
CA ALA A 20 7.64 5.35 -11.70
C ALA A 20 8.03 6.82 -11.97
N GLU A 21 7.19 7.79 -11.58
CA GLU A 21 7.53 9.21 -11.70
C GLU A 21 8.72 9.61 -10.81
N LEU A 22 8.87 8.93 -9.67
CA LEU A 22 9.88 9.21 -8.69
C LEU A 22 11.25 8.69 -9.16
N GLU A 23 11.31 7.48 -9.71
CA GLU A 23 12.53 6.94 -10.34
C GLU A 23 13.06 7.89 -11.42
N VAL A 24 12.18 8.47 -12.24
CA VAL A 24 12.56 9.48 -13.24
C VAL A 24 13.12 10.75 -12.56
N ALA A 25 12.44 11.26 -11.54
CA ALA A 25 12.88 12.48 -10.84
C ALA A 25 14.27 12.32 -10.19
N VAL A 26 14.56 11.16 -9.61
CA VAL A 26 15.86 10.86 -9.00
C VAL A 26 16.95 10.68 -10.06
N ASN A 27 16.66 10.01 -11.18
CA ASN A 27 17.60 9.89 -12.30
C ASN A 27 17.95 11.25 -12.95
N ASP A 28 17.01 12.19 -12.94
CA ASP A 28 17.19 13.54 -13.47
C ASP A 28 17.81 14.53 -12.45
N ASP A 29 18.19 14.05 -11.25
CA ASP A 29 18.64 14.89 -10.12
C ASP A 29 17.64 16.00 -9.71
N ASP A 30 16.34 15.84 -10.04
CA ASP A 30 15.27 16.77 -9.63
C ASP A 30 14.81 16.46 -8.20
N TRP A 31 15.68 16.79 -7.25
CA TRP A 31 15.47 16.52 -5.82
C TRP A 31 14.24 17.22 -5.24
N ASP A 32 13.84 18.37 -5.80
CA ASP A 32 12.63 19.08 -5.37
C ASP A 32 11.38 18.30 -5.78
N LYS A 33 11.35 17.75 -6.99
CA LYS A 33 10.28 16.86 -7.44
C LYS A 33 10.29 15.54 -6.69
N ALA A 34 11.46 14.90 -6.55
CA ALA A 34 11.62 13.67 -5.79
C ALA A 34 11.07 13.82 -4.36
N THR A 35 11.41 14.91 -3.67
CA THR A 35 10.92 15.18 -2.31
C THR A 35 9.39 15.26 -2.24
N ARG A 36 8.75 15.97 -3.17
CA ARG A 36 7.28 16.08 -3.20
C ARG A 36 6.63 14.74 -3.52
N LEU A 37 7.17 13.99 -4.47
CA LEU A 37 6.65 12.68 -4.85
C LEU A 37 6.81 11.67 -3.72
N THR A 38 7.97 11.62 -3.05
CA THR A 38 8.20 10.72 -1.92
C THR A 38 7.24 11.02 -0.79
N ALA A 39 7.05 12.29 -0.44
CA ALA A 39 6.09 12.66 0.60
C ALA A 39 4.65 12.22 0.26
N ASN A 40 4.22 12.40 -0.99
CA ASN A 40 2.90 11.96 -1.45
C ASN A 40 2.77 10.43 -1.43
N PHE A 41 3.78 9.71 -1.94
CA PHE A 41 3.82 8.26 -1.93
C PHE A 41 3.75 7.68 -0.52
N LEU A 42 4.63 8.14 0.38
CA LEU A 42 4.69 7.65 1.76
C LEU A 42 3.40 7.96 2.53
N GLN A 43 2.82 9.15 2.34
CA GLN A 43 1.54 9.50 2.95
C GLN A 43 0.41 8.60 2.43
N ALA A 44 0.35 8.37 1.12
CA ALA A 44 -0.68 7.54 0.49
C ALA A 44 -0.58 6.07 0.95
N MET A 45 0.63 5.52 0.95
CA MET A 45 0.88 4.15 1.40
C MET A 45 0.58 3.99 2.89
N GLU A 46 1.09 4.85 3.77
CA GLU A 46 0.81 4.72 5.21
C GLU A 46 -0.70 4.81 5.51
N HIS A 47 -1.41 5.70 4.83
CA HIS A 47 -2.86 5.79 4.94
C HIS A 47 -3.54 4.49 4.47
N HIS A 48 -3.15 3.96 3.32
CA HIS A 48 -3.67 2.72 2.77
C HIS A 48 -3.46 1.52 3.73
N LEU A 49 -2.23 1.31 4.21
CA LEU A 49 -1.91 0.24 5.16
C LEU A 49 -2.70 0.41 6.48
N THR A 50 -2.85 1.65 6.96
CA THR A 50 -3.64 1.95 8.16
C THR A 50 -5.12 1.62 7.98
N VAL A 51 -5.71 1.98 6.84
CA VAL A 51 -7.11 1.70 6.52
C VAL A 51 -7.36 0.19 6.51
N GLU A 52 -6.44 -0.58 5.95
CA GLU A 52 -6.54 -2.04 5.97
C GLU A 52 -6.45 -2.61 7.37
N GLU A 53 -5.41 -2.22 8.11
CA GLU A 53 -5.11 -2.75 9.44
C GLU A 53 -6.20 -2.42 10.48
N THR A 54 -6.87 -1.26 10.32
CA THR A 54 -7.82 -0.74 11.32
C THR A 54 -9.29 -0.89 10.91
N ILE A 55 -9.60 -1.09 9.63
CA ILE A 55 -10.97 -1.17 9.12
C ILE A 55 -11.21 -2.48 8.38
N LEU A 56 -10.48 -2.74 7.29
CA LEU A 56 -10.76 -3.88 6.42
C LEU A 56 -10.47 -5.21 7.11
N PHE A 57 -9.25 -5.39 7.62
CA PHE A 57 -8.82 -6.64 8.24
C PHE A 57 -9.67 -6.99 9.45
N PRO A 58 -9.97 -6.06 10.39
CA PRO A 58 -10.87 -6.38 11.50
C PRO A 58 -12.29 -6.77 11.05
N ALA A 59 -12.84 -6.10 10.03
CA ALA A 59 -14.16 -6.46 9.51
C ALA A 59 -14.17 -7.85 8.89
N PHE A 60 -13.15 -8.17 8.08
CA PHE A 60 -12.96 -9.47 7.48
C PHE A 60 -12.79 -10.57 8.53
N GLU A 61 -11.89 -10.36 9.51
CA GLU A 61 -11.61 -11.30 10.60
C GLU A 61 -12.85 -11.55 11.46
N GLN A 62 -13.61 -10.49 11.80
CA GLN A 62 -14.84 -10.61 12.56
C GLN A 62 -15.91 -11.43 11.82
N LYS A 63 -16.00 -11.26 10.49
CA LYS A 63 -17.01 -11.93 9.68
C LYS A 63 -16.66 -13.41 9.43
N THR A 64 -15.39 -13.72 9.25
CA THR A 64 -14.91 -15.05 8.84
C THR A 64 -14.39 -15.90 10.00
N GLY A 65 -13.98 -15.28 11.11
CA GLY A 65 -13.23 -15.93 12.18
C GLY A 65 -11.76 -16.22 11.84
N MET A 66 -11.27 -15.81 10.67
CA MET A 66 -9.91 -16.08 10.19
C MET A 66 -8.90 -15.08 10.75
N VAL A 67 -8.62 -15.15 12.05
CA VAL A 67 -7.63 -14.29 12.74
C VAL A 67 -6.17 -14.70 12.50
N GLY A 68 -5.94 -15.95 12.06
CA GLY A 68 -4.65 -16.41 11.57
C GLY A 68 -4.75 -16.77 10.08
N GLY A 69 -3.94 -16.13 9.23
CA GLY A 69 -4.02 -16.34 7.78
C GLY A 69 -3.65 -15.09 6.98
N PRO A 70 -4.42 -14.72 5.93
CA PRO A 70 -4.00 -13.72 4.96
C PRO A 70 -3.71 -12.36 5.59
N THR A 71 -4.54 -11.89 6.52
CA THR A 71 -4.38 -10.59 7.19
C THR A 71 -3.17 -10.54 8.14
N MET A 72 -2.69 -11.68 8.65
CA MET A 72 -1.46 -11.72 9.46
C MET A 72 -0.24 -11.54 8.56
N ILE A 73 -0.21 -12.24 7.42
CA ILE A 73 0.88 -12.13 6.45
C ILE A 73 0.96 -10.71 5.91
N MET A 74 -0.17 -10.08 5.60
CA MET A 74 -0.20 -8.69 5.14
C MET A 74 0.43 -7.75 6.18
N ARG A 75 0.05 -7.86 7.46
CA ARG A 75 0.64 -7.04 8.54
C ARG A 75 2.15 -7.21 8.70
N GLU A 76 2.69 -8.42 8.50
CA GLU A 76 4.15 -8.62 8.55
C GLU A 76 4.84 -7.97 7.35
N GLU A 77 4.23 -7.99 6.16
CA GLU A 77 4.77 -7.29 5.00
C GLU A 77 4.63 -5.78 5.10
N HIS A 78 3.55 -5.28 5.70
CA HIS A 78 3.37 -3.85 5.97
C HIS A 78 4.49 -3.33 6.87
N LYS A 79 4.95 -4.11 7.85
CA LYS A 79 6.12 -3.74 8.67
C LYS A 79 7.38 -3.65 7.82
N GLN A 80 7.62 -4.62 6.94
CA GLN A 80 8.78 -4.60 6.03
C GLN A 80 8.72 -3.42 5.07
N MET A 81 7.54 -3.07 4.55
CA MET A 81 7.35 -1.87 3.72
C MET A 81 7.66 -0.60 4.51
N ARG A 82 7.19 -0.48 5.75
CA ARG A 82 7.49 0.67 6.62
C ARG A 82 8.98 0.81 6.92
N ASP A 83 9.71 -0.29 7.06
CA ASP A 83 11.17 -0.25 7.19
C ASP A 83 11.86 0.28 5.91
N LEU A 84 11.34 -0.07 4.74
CA LEU A 84 11.82 0.46 3.45
C LEU A 84 11.43 1.94 3.25
N PHE A 85 10.27 2.37 3.75
CA PHE A 85 9.85 3.78 3.74
C PHE A 85 10.85 4.67 4.50
N LEU A 86 11.33 4.20 5.64
CA LEU A 86 12.36 4.90 6.42
C LEU A 86 13.68 4.99 5.64
N GLN A 87 14.08 3.91 4.96
CA GLN A 87 15.28 3.88 4.12
C GLN A 87 15.17 4.84 2.93
N LEU A 88 14.01 4.89 2.26
CA LEU A 88 13.75 5.86 1.19
C LEU A 88 13.88 7.31 1.68
N GLN A 89 13.32 7.60 2.85
CA GLN A 89 13.42 8.94 3.42
C GLN A 89 14.87 9.32 3.75
N TRP A 90 15.66 8.38 4.32
CA TRP A 90 17.08 8.63 4.60
C TRP A 90 17.90 8.83 3.33
N ALA A 91 17.70 8.00 2.31
CA ALA A 91 18.37 8.15 1.02
C ALA A 91 18.01 9.48 0.34
N LEU A 92 16.74 9.90 0.44
CA LEU A 92 16.28 11.19 -0.07
C LEU A 92 16.93 12.37 0.66
N ASP A 93 16.95 12.36 2.00
CA ASP A 93 17.55 13.43 2.82
C ASP A 93 19.05 13.55 2.55
N GLY A 94 19.72 12.42 2.31
CA GLY A 94 21.12 12.36 1.91
C GLY A 94 21.38 12.65 0.43
N LYS A 95 20.34 12.79 -0.40
CA LYS A 95 20.42 12.88 -1.87
C LYS A 95 21.26 11.74 -2.48
N SER A 96 21.12 10.55 -1.90
CA SER A 96 21.82 9.33 -2.28
C SER A 96 21.02 8.63 -3.39
N GLY A 97 21.19 9.08 -4.65
CA GLY A 97 20.40 8.57 -5.78
C GLY A 97 20.50 7.05 -5.97
N GLY A 98 21.69 6.48 -5.84
CA GLY A 98 21.89 5.02 -5.93
C GLY A 98 21.13 4.25 -4.85
N GLU A 99 21.32 4.62 -3.58
CA GLU A 99 20.63 3.98 -2.46
C GLU A 99 19.11 4.15 -2.54
N PHE A 100 18.68 5.32 -3.01
CA PHE A 100 17.27 5.60 -3.21
C PHE A 100 16.66 4.66 -4.26
N LEU A 101 17.32 4.49 -5.41
CA LEU A 101 16.86 3.62 -6.49
C LEU A 101 16.89 2.14 -6.08
N ASP A 102 17.95 1.68 -5.41
CA ASP A 102 18.05 0.29 -4.92
C ASP A 102 16.94 -0.04 -3.90
N THR A 103 16.64 0.92 -3.01
CA THR A 103 15.56 0.77 -2.02
C THR A 103 14.19 0.78 -2.72
N THR A 104 14.02 1.60 -3.75
CA THR A 104 12.78 1.68 -4.54
C THR A 104 12.52 0.37 -5.30
N GLU A 105 13.54 -0.21 -5.92
CA GLU A 105 13.41 -1.51 -6.61
C GLU A 105 13.00 -2.62 -5.63
N THR A 106 13.64 -2.66 -4.45
CA THR A 106 13.30 -3.62 -3.40
C THR A 106 11.85 -3.45 -2.94
N LEU A 107 11.41 -2.21 -2.72
CA LEU A 107 10.04 -1.89 -2.33
C LEU A 107 9.04 -2.27 -3.42
N LEU A 108 9.33 -1.98 -4.69
CA LEU A 108 8.48 -2.32 -5.82
C LEU A 108 8.23 -3.82 -5.91
N VAL A 109 9.27 -4.65 -5.77
CA VAL A 109 9.14 -6.11 -5.78
C VAL A 109 8.28 -6.60 -4.61
N LEU A 110 8.50 -6.07 -3.41
CA LEU A 110 7.70 -6.41 -2.24
C LEU A 110 6.23 -6.03 -2.44
N MET A 111 5.96 -4.80 -2.92
CA MET A 111 4.61 -4.32 -3.22
C MET A 111 3.92 -5.17 -4.27
N GLN A 112 4.59 -5.54 -5.36
CA GLN A 112 3.97 -6.40 -6.38
C GLN A 112 3.55 -7.76 -5.81
N GLN A 113 4.40 -8.39 -5.00
CA GLN A 113 4.07 -9.67 -4.36
C GLN A 113 2.94 -9.53 -3.34
N HIS A 114 2.95 -8.43 -2.59
CA HIS A 114 1.92 -8.08 -1.63
C HIS A 114 0.57 -7.88 -2.32
N ASN A 115 0.51 -6.95 -3.29
CA ASN A 115 -0.68 -6.59 -4.05
C ASN A 115 -1.30 -7.82 -4.74
N MET A 116 -0.48 -8.74 -5.29
CA MET A 116 -0.98 -9.98 -5.89
C MET A 116 -1.80 -10.85 -4.93
N LYS A 117 -1.42 -10.89 -3.64
CA LYS A 117 -2.18 -11.66 -2.63
C LYS A 117 -3.44 -10.93 -2.22
N GLU A 118 -3.37 -9.61 -2.12
CA GLU A 118 -4.56 -8.85 -1.76
C GLU A 118 -5.60 -8.85 -2.88
N GLU A 119 -5.20 -8.44 -4.07
CA GLU A 119 -6.07 -8.35 -5.24
C GLU A 119 -6.56 -9.71 -5.74
N GLY A 120 -5.70 -10.74 -5.65
CA GLY A 120 -6.02 -12.09 -6.12
C GLY A 120 -6.79 -12.93 -5.10
N ILE A 121 -6.73 -12.59 -3.80
CA ILE A 121 -7.26 -13.43 -2.72
C ILE A 121 -8.04 -12.60 -1.71
N LEU A 122 -7.38 -11.69 -0.98
CA LEU A 122 -7.98 -11.06 0.20
C LEU A 122 -9.16 -10.14 -0.13
N TYR A 123 -9.06 -9.28 -1.14
CA TYR A 123 -10.14 -8.39 -1.52
C TYR A 123 -11.34 -9.13 -2.13
N PRO A 124 -11.15 -10.09 -3.07
CA PRO A 124 -12.26 -10.92 -3.53
C PRO A 124 -12.94 -11.68 -2.39
N MET A 125 -12.17 -12.26 -1.46
CA MET A 125 -12.73 -12.90 -0.28
C MET A 125 -13.48 -11.91 0.61
N SER A 126 -12.98 -10.69 0.75
CA SER A 126 -13.65 -9.64 1.53
C SER A 126 -14.99 -9.24 0.91
N ASP A 127 -15.02 -9.01 -0.41
CA ASP A 127 -16.25 -8.71 -1.14
C ASP A 127 -17.28 -9.86 -0.99
N GLU A 128 -16.84 -11.12 -1.08
CA GLU A 128 -17.71 -12.29 -0.92
C GLU A 128 -18.25 -12.46 0.52
N HIS A 129 -17.35 -12.46 1.51
CA HIS A 129 -17.71 -12.81 2.90
C HIS A 129 -18.41 -11.68 3.63
N LEU A 130 -18.03 -10.42 3.39
CA LEU A 130 -18.73 -9.26 3.97
C LEU A 130 -20.11 -9.11 3.35
N GLY A 131 -20.28 -9.46 2.07
CA GLY A 131 -21.56 -9.46 1.38
C GLY A 131 -22.30 -8.13 1.56
N PRO A 132 -23.50 -8.11 2.18
CA PRO A 132 -24.24 -6.86 2.43
C PRO A 132 -23.47 -5.80 3.24
N ASP A 133 -22.53 -6.21 4.09
CA ASP A 133 -21.76 -5.30 4.95
C ASP A 133 -20.61 -4.61 4.19
N ALA A 134 -20.24 -5.10 3.00
CA ALA A 134 -19.09 -4.61 2.22
C ALA A 134 -19.21 -3.11 1.89
N GLN A 135 -20.42 -2.63 1.56
CA GLN A 135 -20.64 -1.22 1.26
C GLN A 135 -20.48 -0.32 2.49
N GLN A 136 -20.83 -0.81 3.68
CA GLN A 136 -20.61 -0.06 4.92
C GLN A 136 -19.12 0.01 5.28
N VAL A 137 -18.39 -1.09 5.09
CA VAL A 137 -16.94 -1.14 5.29
C VAL A 137 -16.25 -0.19 4.31
N LEU A 138 -16.59 -0.24 3.02
CA LEU A 138 -16.06 0.66 2.00
C LEU A 138 -16.31 2.13 2.34
N ALA A 139 -17.53 2.48 2.78
CA ALA A 139 -17.86 3.85 3.18
C ALA A 139 -17.09 4.32 4.42
N ARG A 140 -16.63 3.42 5.29
CA ARG A 140 -15.73 3.75 6.41
C ARG A 140 -14.30 3.98 5.91
N MET A 141 -13.81 3.12 5.03
CA MET A 141 -12.48 3.25 4.43
C MET A 141 -12.33 4.58 3.67
N GLN A 142 -13.34 5.00 2.91
CA GLN A 142 -13.33 6.26 2.15
C GLN A 142 -13.39 7.53 3.00
N LYS A 143 -13.70 7.41 4.30
CA LYS A 143 -13.85 8.55 5.23
C LYS A 143 -12.72 8.66 6.25
N ALA A 144 -11.90 7.61 6.37
CA ALA A 144 -10.72 7.61 7.22
C ALA A 144 -9.69 8.62 6.69
#